data_AF-A0A2D7TG28-F1
#
_entry.id   AF-A0A2D7TG28-F1
#
_cell.length_a   1.000
_cell.length_b   1.000
_cell.length_c   1.000
_cell.angle_alpha   90.00
_cell.angle_beta   90.00
_cell.angle_gamma   90.00
#
_symmetry.space_group_name_H-M   'P 1'
#
loop_
_entity.id
_entity.type
_entity.pdbx_description
1 polymer ?
#
loop_
_entity_poly.entity_id
_entity_poly.type
_entity_poly.pdbx_seq_one_letter_code
_entity_poly.pdbx_strand_id
1 'polypeptide(L)'
;MLPPRQIKNHSDFLSLIKTNQSLAKNLKGHLLLTHGNIDNIVHPTNSLRVADELIKAGKRFDMMIFPGKRHGYGSFRSYYEKMMWYYFAEHLLGDYRDNVDISLPDSGK
;
A
#
# COMPACT_ATOMS: atom_id res chain seq x y z
N MET A 1 -20.88 -3.99 52.34
CA MET A 1 -21.37 -3.95 50.95
C MET A 1 -20.92 -2.61 50.35
N LEU A 2 -19.93 -2.61 49.46
CA LEU A 2 -19.44 -1.38 48.82
C LEU A 2 -20.31 -1.03 47.60
N PRO A 3 -20.56 0.24 47.30
CA PRO A 3 -21.32 0.61 46.10
C PRO A 3 -20.49 0.33 44.83
N PRO A 4 -21.14 0.01 43.70
CA PRO A 4 -20.45 -0.28 42.45
C PRO A 4 -19.80 0.99 41.88
N ARG A 5 -18.53 0.87 41.48
CA ARG A 5 -17.79 1.89 40.75
C ARG A 5 -18.09 1.74 39.25
N GLN A 6 -18.86 2.67 38.69
CA GLN A 6 -18.77 3.04 37.27
C GLN A 6 -18.50 4.55 37.26
N ILE A 7 -17.51 5.06 36.52
CA ILE A 7 -17.66 5.40 35.10
C ILE A 7 -16.29 5.24 34.41
N LYS A 8 -16.29 4.53 33.27
CA LYS A 8 -15.19 4.54 32.30
C LYS A 8 -15.20 5.89 31.59
N ASN A 9 -14.15 6.68 31.76
CA ASN A 9 -13.89 7.82 30.89
C ASN A 9 -13.21 7.30 29.61
N HIS A 10 -14.00 6.89 28.62
CA HIS A 10 -13.50 6.76 27.25
C HIS A 10 -13.71 8.12 26.58
N SER A 11 -12.63 8.86 26.40
CA SER A 11 -12.64 10.05 25.55
C SER A 11 -12.68 9.57 24.09
N ASP A 12 -13.88 9.48 23.53
CA ASP A 12 -14.05 9.15 22.12
C ASP A 12 -13.71 10.37 21.26
N PHE A 13 -12.50 10.39 20.71
CA PHE A 13 -12.12 11.38 19.71
C PHE A 13 -12.77 11.00 18.38
N LEU A 14 -13.82 11.73 17.99
CA LEU A 14 -14.45 11.58 16.69
C LEU A 14 -13.53 12.11 15.59
N SER A 15 -12.91 11.20 14.85
CA SER A 15 -12.26 11.51 13.57
C SER A 15 -13.31 11.61 12.47
N LEU A 16 -13.55 12.82 11.94
CA LEU A 16 -14.37 13.03 10.74
C LEU A 16 -13.65 12.61 9.44
N ILE A 17 -12.37 12.23 9.53
CA ILE A 17 -11.56 11.81 8.38
C ILE A 17 -11.88 10.36 8.07
N LYS A 18 -12.38 10.12 6.85
CA LYS A 18 -12.63 8.78 6.31
C LYS A 18 -11.31 8.02 6.19
N THR A 19 -11.33 6.73 6.52
CA THR A 19 -10.17 5.86 6.35
C THR A 19 -9.93 5.57 4.87
N ASN A 20 -8.68 5.25 4.49
CA ASN A 20 -8.35 4.87 3.12
C ASN A 20 -9.19 3.70 2.62
N GLN A 21 -9.45 2.72 3.48
CA GLN A 21 -10.31 1.57 3.23
C GLN A 21 -11.73 2.01 2.85
N SER A 22 -12.33 2.92 3.63
CA SER A 22 -13.70 3.40 3.39
C SER A 22 -13.87 4.20 2.08
N LEU A 23 -12.76 4.66 1.49
CA LEU A 23 -12.73 5.41 0.24
C LEU A 23 -12.46 4.53 -0.99
N ALA A 24 -12.17 3.23 -0.84
CA ALA A 24 -11.76 2.33 -1.92
C ALA A 24 -12.71 2.37 -3.13
N LYS A 25 -14.04 2.38 -2.89
CA LYS A 25 -15.06 2.46 -3.96
C LYS A 25 -14.97 3.71 -4.83
N ASN A 26 -14.34 4.77 -4.33
CA ASN A 26 -14.18 6.04 -5.04
C ASN A 26 -12.94 6.05 -5.94
N LEU A 27 -12.17 4.96 -6.03
CA LEU A 27 -11.01 4.90 -6.91
C LEU A 27 -11.40 5.22 -8.36
N LYS A 28 -10.68 6.20 -8.92
CA LYS A 28 -10.70 6.63 -10.31
C LYS A 28 -9.28 6.54 -10.87
N GLY A 29 -9.13 6.00 -12.07
CA GLY A 29 -7.83 5.76 -12.68
C GLY A 29 -7.15 4.49 -12.15
N HIS A 30 -5.82 4.47 -12.25
CA HIS A 30 -4.98 3.30 -11.99
C HIS A 30 -4.26 3.45 -10.63
N LEU A 31 -4.20 2.38 -9.84
CA LEU A 31 -3.55 2.35 -8.53
C LEU A 31 -2.55 1.20 -8.40
N LEU A 32 -1.30 1.55 -8.06
CA LEU A 32 -0.25 0.62 -7.67
C LEU A 32 0.01 0.74 -6.16
N LEU A 33 -0.22 -0.34 -5.42
CA LEU A 33 0.12 -0.47 -4.01
C LEU A 33 1.48 -1.17 -3.86
N THR A 34 2.35 -0.64 -3.00
CA THR A 34 3.63 -1.30 -2.68
C THR A 34 3.86 -1.35 -1.18
N HIS A 35 4.44 -2.44 -0.68
CA HIS A 35 4.73 -2.59 0.75
C HIS A 35 5.84 -3.62 1.02
N GLY A 36 6.65 -3.42 2.06
CA GLY A 36 7.60 -4.43 2.56
C GLY A 36 6.93 -5.42 3.52
N ASN A 37 7.06 -6.74 3.33
CA ASN A 37 6.28 -7.71 4.10
C ASN A 37 6.63 -7.81 5.61
N ILE A 38 7.77 -7.26 6.03
CA ILE A 38 8.21 -7.25 7.44
C ILE A 38 8.35 -5.82 7.98
N ASP A 39 7.63 -4.85 7.40
CA ASP A 39 7.58 -3.49 7.93
C ASP A 39 6.98 -3.48 9.34
N ASN A 40 7.77 -2.99 10.30
CA ASN A 40 7.42 -2.90 11.70
C ASN A 40 7.09 -1.46 12.13
N ILE A 41 7.19 -0.49 11.23
CA ILE A 41 6.77 0.91 11.45
C ILE A 41 5.34 1.06 10.96
N VAL A 42 5.08 0.71 9.70
CA VAL A 42 3.74 0.67 9.11
C VAL A 42 3.42 -0.78 8.79
N HIS A 43 2.54 -1.41 9.57
CA HIS A 43 2.29 -2.84 9.38
C HIS A 43 1.65 -3.12 8.01
N PRO A 44 2.09 -4.17 7.26
CA PRO A 44 1.58 -4.48 5.91
C PRO A 44 0.07 -4.72 5.84
N THR A 45 -0.52 -5.16 6.95
CA THR A 45 -1.98 -5.29 7.11
C THR A 45 -2.72 -4.00 6.75
N ASN A 46 -2.12 -2.83 6.93
CA ASN A 46 -2.74 -1.56 6.53
C ASN A 46 -3.00 -1.50 5.02
N SER A 47 -2.03 -1.86 4.20
CA SER A 47 -2.20 -1.95 2.75
C SER A 47 -3.12 -3.10 2.34
N LEU A 48 -3.00 -4.25 3.01
CA LEU A 48 -3.88 -5.40 2.73
C LEU A 48 -5.37 -5.10 3.01
N ARG A 49 -5.68 -4.31 4.04
CA ARG A 49 -7.05 -3.86 4.30
C ARG A 49 -7.59 -2.94 3.19
N VAL A 50 -6.75 -2.13 2.56
CA VAL A 50 -7.15 -1.32 1.40
C VAL A 50 -7.37 -2.22 0.19
N ALA A 51 -6.48 -3.19 -0.05
CA ALA A 51 -6.63 -4.19 -1.11
C ALA A 51 -7.95 -4.98 -0.98
N ASP A 52 -8.28 -5.46 0.22
CA ASP A 52 -9.53 -6.16 0.50
C ASP A 52 -10.77 -5.31 0.14
N GLU A 53 -10.81 -4.04 0.54
CA GLU A 53 -11.92 -3.14 0.19
C GLU A 53 -11.96 -2.77 -1.30
N LEU A 54 -10.81 -2.67 -1.98
CA LEU A 54 -10.76 -2.50 -3.44
C LEU A 54 -11.34 -3.72 -4.17
N ILE A 55 -11.00 -4.95 -3.72
CA ILE A 55 -11.55 -6.20 -4.26
C ILE A 55 -13.07 -6.24 -4.06
N LYS A 56 -13.56 -5.99 -2.84
CA LYS A 56 -15.00 -5.95 -2.55
C LYS A 56 -15.74 -4.90 -3.38
N ALA A 57 -15.10 -3.77 -3.67
CA ALA A 57 -15.66 -2.71 -4.49
C ALA A 57 -15.55 -2.96 -6.00
N GLY A 58 -14.99 -4.10 -6.44
CA GLY A 58 -14.80 -4.43 -7.85
C GLY A 58 -13.81 -3.51 -8.56
N LYS A 59 -12.83 -2.96 -7.82
CA LYS A 59 -11.82 -2.05 -8.34
C LYS A 59 -10.55 -2.82 -8.69
N ARG A 60 -10.09 -2.70 -9.93
CA ARG A 60 -8.78 -3.21 -10.35
C ARG A 60 -7.67 -2.32 -9.79
N PHE A 61 -6.61 -2.94 -9.29
CA PHE A 61 -5.39 -2.32 -8.79
C PHE A 61 -4.25 -3.33 -8.94
N ASP A 62 -3.03 -2.82 -8.91
CA ASP A 62 -1.82 -3.64 -8.91
C ASP A 62 -1.15 -3.55 -7.54
N MET A 63 -0.49 -4.64 -7.12
CA MET A 63 0.13 -4.70 -5.80
C MET A 63 1.45 -5.46 -5.83
N MET A 64 2.50 -4.85 -5.28
CA MET A 64 3.81 -5.47 -5.10
C MET A 64 4.18 -5.53 -3.63
N ILE A 65 4.35 -6.75 -3.11
CA ILE A 65 4.91 -6.99 -1.79
C ILE A 65 6.40 -7.31 -1.94
N PHE A 66 7.26 -6.57 -1.24
CA PHE A 66 8.70 -6.76 -1.25
C PHE A 66 9.13 -7.69 -0.10
N PRO A 67 9.59 -8.93 -0.40
CA PRO A 67 9.96 -9.90 0.64
C PRO A 67 11.21 -9.48 1.42
N GLY A 68 11.17 -9.67 2.74
CA GLY A 68 12.27 -9.35 3.66
C GLY A 68 12.54 -7.85 3.79
N LYS A 69 11.66 -6.98 3.29
CA LYS A 69 11.83 -5.53 3.35
C LYS A 69 10.94 -4.93 4.44
N ARG A 70 11.50 -3.93 5.13
CA ARG A 70 10.81 -3.12 6.15
C ARG A 70 10.24 -1.87 5.48
N HIS A 71 10.26 -0.72 6.16
CA HIS A 71 9.74 0.55 5.65
C HIS A 71 10.42 1.06 4.37
N GLY A 72 11.73 0.79 4.23
CA GLY A 72 12.47 1.00 2.99
C GLY A 72 12.68 -0.30 2.22
N TYR A 73 12.82 -0.20 0.90
CA TYR A 73 13.06 -1.38 0.03
C TYR A 73 14.53 -1.80 -0.05
N GLY A 74 15.47 -1.02 0.51
CA GLY A 74 16.88 -1.38 0.57
C GLY A 74 17.45 -1.79 -0.79
N SER A 75 18.03 -2.98 -0.88
CA SER A 75 18.55 -3.54 -2.15
C SER A 75 17.51 -3.69 -3.28
N PHE A 76 16.21 -3.61 -2.99
CA PHE A 76 15.15 -3.67 -4.00
C PHE A 76 14.71 -2.27 -4.47
N ARG A 77 15.38 -1.21 -4.01
CA ARG A 77 15.02 0.18 -4.35
C ARG A 77 15.02 0.42 -5.86
N SER A 78 16.08 0.03 -6.57
CA SER A 78 16.19 0.23 -8.03
C SER A 78 15.13 -0.54 -8.80
N TYR A 79 14.75 -1.74 -8.33
CA TYR A 79 13.66 -2.50 -8.91
C TYR A 79 12.32 -1.80 -8.72
N TYR A 80 12.03 -1.36 -7.50
CA TYR A 80 10.83 -0.58 -7.20
C TYR A 80 10.72 0.67 -8.07
N GLU A 81 11.81 1.42 -8.22
CA GLU A 81 11.83 2.65 -9.02
C GLU A 81 11.54 2.37 -10.49
N LYS A 82 12.16 1.33 -11.06
CA LYS A 82 11.89 0.91 -12.45
C LYS A 82 10.45 0.44 -12.65
N MET A 83 9.93 -0.39 -11.75
CA MET A 83 8.53 -0.83 -11.76
C MET A 83 7.56 0.36 -11.70
N MET A 84 7.82 1.33 -10.81
CA MET A 84 7.03 2.56 -10.70
C MET A 84 7.10 3.39 -11.99
N TRP A 85 8.27 3.52 -12.62
CA TRP A 85 8.40 4.21 -13.91
C TRP A 85 7.63 3.52 -15.02
N TYR A 86 7.68 2.19 -15.10
CA TYR A 86 6.92 1.43 -16.09
C TYR A 86 5.42 1.60 -15.89
N TYR A 87 4.97 1.55 -14.64
CA TYR A 87 3.57 1.78 -14.30
C TYR A 87 3.07 3.17 -14.73
N PHE A 88 3.87 4.22 -14.53
CA PHE A 88 3.53 5.55 -15.01
C PHE A 88 3.62 5.67 -16.53
N ALA A 89 4.63 5.08 -17.17
CA ALA A 89 4.75 5.08 -18.63
C ALA A 89 3.54 4.41 -19.29
N GLU A 90 3.09 3.28 -18.75
CA GLU A 90 1.91 2.56 -19.21
C GLU A 90 0.65 3.44 -19.11
N HIS A 91 0.39 4.01 -17.94
CA HIS A 91 -0.90 4.64 -17.66
C HIS A 91 -0.97 6.14 -17.94
N LEU A 92 0.17 6.82 -18.15
CA LEU A 92 0.21 8.26 -18.46
C LEU A 92 0.72 8.55 -19.86
N LEU A 93 1.58 7.69 -20.43
CA LEU A 93 2.17 7.89 -21.76
C LEU A 93 1.67 6.87 -22.79
N GLY A 94 0.96 5.82 -22.36
CA GLY A 94 0.53 4.72 -23.24
C GLY A 94 1.68 3.84 -23.71
N ASP A 95 2.82 3.89 -23.02
CA ASP A 95 4.02 3.09 -23.32
C ASP A 95 3.94 1.76 -22.56
N TYR A 96 3.22 0.81 -23.16
CA TYR A 96 3.06 -0.55 -22.66
C TYR A 96 4.31 -1.36 -22.96
N ARG A 97 4.95 -1.90 -21.92
CA ARG A 97 6.11 -2.78 -22.06
C ARG A 97 5.75 -4.19 -21.63
N ASP A 98 6.18 -5.18 -22.42
CA ASP A 98 5.98 -6.62 -22.20
C ASP A 98 7.30 -7.34 -21.83
N ASN A 99 8.35 -6.58 -21.55
CA ASN A 99 9.65 -7.13 -21.21
C ASN A 99 9.62 -7.85 -19.86
N VAL A 100 10.13 -9.08 -19.84
CA VAL A 100 10.35 -9.86 -18.61
C VAL A 100 11.50 -9.28 -17.80
N ASP A 101 12.54 -8.80 -18.47
CA ASP A 101 13.76 -8.31 -17.84
C ASP A 101 13.64 -6.82 -17.48
N ILE A 102 13.74 -6.51 -16.18
CA ILE A 102 13.88 -5.13 -15.71
C ILE A 102 15.36 -4.76 -15.73
N SER A 103 15.74 -3.81 -16.59
CA SER A 103 17.09 -3.26 -16.65
C SER A 103 17.39 -2.47 -15.37
N LEU A 104 17.98 -3.14 -14.39
CA LEU A 104 18.51 -2.53 -13.19
C LEU A 104 19.85 -1.87 -13.52
N PRO A 105 20.17 -0.71 -12.91
CA PRO A 105 21.52 -0.16 -13.01
C PRO A 105 22.51 -1.21 -12.49
N ASP A 106 23.66 -1.33 -13.14
CA ASP A 106 24.74 -2.19 -12.68
C ASP A 106 24.98 -1.90 -11.20
N SER A 107 24.70 -2.89 -10.36
CA SER A 107 24.99 -2.82 -8.94
C SER A 107 26.51 -2.91 -8.81
N GLY A 108 27.21 -1.81 -9.08
CA GLY A 108 28.67 -1.70 -9.10
C GLY A 108 29.27 -2.10 -7.75
N LYS A 109 29.30 -3.41 -7.52
CA LYS A 109 30.07 -4.05 -6.46
C LYS A 109 31.54 -3.87 -6.76
#